data_AF-A0A8S8Y1T5-F1
#
_entry.id   AF-A0A8S8Y1T5-F1
#
_cell.length_a   1.000
_cell.length_b   1.000
_cell.length_c   1.000
_cell.angle_alpha   90.00
_cell.angle_beta   90.00
_cell.angle_gamma   90.00
#
_symmetry.space_group_name_H-M   'P 1'
#
loop_
_entity.id
_entity.type
_entity.pdbx_description
1 polymer ?
#
loop_
_entity_poly.entity_id
_entity_poly.type
_entity_poly.pdbx_seq_one_letter_code
_entity_poly.pdbx_strand_id
1 'polypeptide(L)' 'MQGGGKVSPHKHCRICHEPISVKADPRVCKQQECIDQNEKDEKNQRTVRIAMFVFFGLFALPYLYTIAMQLV' A
#
# COMPACT_ATOMS: atom_id res chain seq x y z
N MET A 1 2.41 -19.65 2.95
CA MET A 1 1.56 -20.46 3.86
C MET A 1 0.10 -20.33 3.42
N GLN A 2 -0.38 -21.25 2.59
CA GLN A 2 -1.78 -21.32 2.15
C GLN A 2 -2.29 -22.68 2.64
N GLY A 3 -3.03 -22.67 3.74
CA GLY A 3 -3.58 -23.89 4.36
C GLY A 3 -4.74 -24.42 3.53
N GLY A 4 -4.55 -25.62 2.98
CA GLY A 4 -5.56 -26.37 2.24
C GLY A 4 -6.59 -27.01 3.18
N GLY A 5 -7.86 -26.82 2.85
CA GLY A 5 -9.03 -27.43 3.45
C GLY A 5 -10.23 -26.92 2.65
N LYS A 6 -11.23 -27.76 2.38
CA LYS A 6 -12.36 -27.50 1.47
C LYS A 6 -13.22 -26.31 1.95
N VAL A 7 -12.74 -25.08 1.74
CA VAL A 7 -13.43 -23.83 2.08
C VAL A 7 -13.60 -23.08 0.78
N SER A 8 -14.85 -22.70 0.46
CA SER A 8 -15.16 -21.88 -0.71
C SER A 8 -14.18 -20.70 -0.76
N PRO A 9 -13.64 -20.33 -1.94
CA PRO A 9 -12.75 -19.18 -2.04
C PRO A 9 -13.44 -17.99 -1.36
N HIS A 10 -12.75 -17.38 -0.41
CA HIS A 10 -13.21 -16.23 0.36
C HIS A 10 -12.09 -15.19 0.40
N LYS A 11 -12.46 -13.92 0.39
CA LYS A 11 -11.55 -12.82 0.66
C LYS A 11 -11.66 -12.47 2.14
N HIS A 12 -10.58 -12.01 2.77
CA HIS A 12 -10.66 -11.44 4.11
C HIS A 12 -10.65 -9.91 4.01
N CYS A 13 -11.37 -9.24 4.91
CA CYS A 13 -11.25 -7.80 5.07
C CYS A 13 -9.80 -7.43 5.36
N ARG A 14 -9.27 -6.41 4.68
CA ARG A 14 -7.90 -5.94 4.95
C ARG A 14 -7.74 -5.36 6.36
N ILE A 15 -8.82 -4.83 6.94
CA ILE A 15 -8.80 -4.09 8.21
C ILE A 15 -9.16 -5.00 9.39
N CYS A 16 -10.33 -5.64 9.34
CA CYS A 16 -10.84 -6.46 10.45
C CYS A 16 -10.69 -7.97 10.24
N HIS A 17 -10.16 -8.41 9.11
CA HIS A 17 -9.97 -9.83 8.76
C HIS A 17 -11.23 -10.71 8.71
N GLU A 18 -12.43 -10.14 8.77
CA GLU A 18 -13.68 -10.88 8.57
C GLU A 18 -13.75 -11.55 7.19
N PRO A 19 -14.29 -12.78 7.04
CA PRO A 19 -14.58 -13.37 5.74
C PRO A 19 -15.59 -12.54 4.92
N ILE A 20 -15.22 -12.27 3.67
CA ILE A 20 -15.98 -11.54 2.66
C ILE A 20 -16.07 -12.40 1.39
N SER A 21 -17.14 -12.21 0.61
CA SER A 21 -17.27 -12.82 -0.71
C SER A 21 -16.11 -12.45 -1.65
N VAL A 22 -15.75 -13.37 -2.56
CA VAL A 22 -14.66 -13.17 -3.53
C VAL A 22 -14.94 -12.01 -4.49
N LYS A 23 -16.21 -11.66 -4.69
CA LYS A 23 -16.63 -10.60 -5.61
C LYS A 23 -16.65 -9.21 -4.96
N ALA A 24 -16.36 -9.08 -3.66
CA ALA A 24 -16.26 -7.78 -3.03
C ALA A 24 -15.03 -7.02 -3.56
N ASP A 25 -15.31 -5.84 -4.10
CA ASP A 25 -14.36 -4.82 -4.52
C ASP A 25 -14.96 -3.46 -4.12
N PRO A 26 -14.35 -2.69 -3.20
CA PRO A 26 -13.03 -2.84 -2.57
C PRO A 26 -12.93 -4.02 -1.57
N ARG A 27 -11.69 -4.46 -1.24
CA ARG A 27 -11.40 -5.60 -0.33
C ARG A 27 -11.59 -5.23 1.16
N VAL A 28 -12.71 -4.61 1.48
CA VAL A 28 -13.14 -4.24 2.84
C VAL A 28 -14.56 -4.72 3.09
N CYS A 29 -14.87 -5.01 4.36
CA CYS A 29 -16.22 -5.38 4.77
C CYS A 29 -17.14 -4.15 4.70
N LYS A 30 -18.46 -4.37 4.85
CA LYS A 30 -19.47 -3.31 4.78
C LYS A 30 -19.55 -2.42 6.04
N GLN A 31 -18.64 -2.60 7.00
CA GLN A 31 -18.58 -1.76 8.20
C GLN A 31 -17.95 -0.41 7.86
N GLN A 32 -18.58 0.68 8.30
CA GLN A 32 -18.10 2.04 8.01
C GLN A 32 -16.67 2.29 8.51
N GLU A 33 -16.32 1.79 9.70
CA GLU A 33 -14.96 1.91 10.23
C GLU A 33 -13.90 1.33 9.29
N CYS A 34 -14.18 0.20 8.63
CA CYS A 34 -13.24 -0.43 7.71
C CYS A 34 -13.14 0.34 6.38
N ILE A 35 -14.23 0.97 5.94
CA ILE A 35 -14.26 1.80 4.73
C ILE A 35 -13.44 3.07 4.97
N ASP A 36 -13.68 3.76 6.09
CA ASP A 36 -12.97 4.99 6.46
C ASP A 36 -11.47 4.75 6.62
N GLN A 37 -11.08 3.65 7.28
CA GLN A 37 -9.67 3.30 7.44
C GLN A 37 -9.01 2.96 6.10
N ASN A 38 -9.73 2.27 5.20
CA ASN A 38 -9.21 2.00 3.87
C ASN A 38 -9.02 3.28 3.04
N GLU A 39 -9.94 4.24 3.12
CA GLU A 39 -9.78 5.53 2.44
C GLU A 39 -8.59 6.33 3.00
N LYS A 40 -8.41 6.35 4.33
CA LYS A 40 -7.25 6.98 4.97
C LYS A 40 -5.94 6.32 4.55
N ASP A 41 -5.92 4.99 4.51
CA ASP A 41 -4.75 4.23 4.08
C ASP A 41 -4.39 4.52 2.62
N GLU A 42 -5.37 4.57 1.70
CA GLU A 42 -5.14 4.89 0.30
C GLU A 42 -4.52 6.30 0.14
N LYS A 43 -5.03 7.28 0.88
CA LYS A 43 -4.46 8.64 0.92
C LYS A 43 -3.04 8.62 1.49
N ASN A 44 -2.81 7.91 2.59
CA ASN A 44 -1.50 7.82 3.22
C ASN A 44 -0.48 7.13 2.30
N GLN A 45 -0.86 6.04 1.63
CA GLN A 45 0.01 5.35 0.67
C GLN A 45 0.41 6.25 -0.49
N ARG A 46 -0.52 7.09 -0.99
CA ARG A 46 -0.20 8.09 -2.02
C ARG A 46 0.79 9.13 -1.48
N THR A 47 0.56 9.64 -0.27
CA THR A 47 1.45 10.61 0.37
C THR A 47 2.86 10.04 0.59
N VAL A 48 2.97 8.83 1.16
CA VAL A 48 4.26 8.16 1.38
C VAL A 48 4.99 7.92 0.06
N ARG A 49 4.28 7.51 -0.99
CA ARG A 49 4.87 7.32 -2.32
C ARG A 49 5.45 8.64 -2.87
N ILE A 50 4.72 9.74 -2.74
CA ILE A 50 5.20 11.07 -3.15
C ILE A 50 6.40 11.50 -2.29
N ALA A 51 6.31 11.34 -0.97
CA ALA A 51 7.37 11.70 -0.03
C ALA A 51 8.67 10.93 -0.33
N MET A 52 8.59 9.67 -0.73
CA MET A 52 9.74 8.87 -1.15
C MET A 52 10.43 9.47 -2.37
N PHE A 53 9.69 9.89 -3.40
CA PHE A 53 10.28 10.56 -4.57
C PHE A 53 10.91 11.89 -4.22
N VAL A 54 10.29 12.68 -3.34
CA VAL A 54 10.86 13.95 -2.86
C VAL A 54 12.15 13.69 -2.09
N PHE A 55 12.17 12.70 -1.19
CA PHE A 55 13.36 12.32 -0.44
C PHE A 55 14.51 11.93 -1.37
N PHE A 56 14.28 11.00 -2.30
CA PHE A 56 15.32 10.63 -3.28
C PHE A 56 15.72 11.80 -4.17
N GLY A 57 14.79 12.66 -4.58
CA GLY A 57 15.13 13.88 -5.33
C GLY A 57 16.09 14.78 -4.56
N LEU A 58 15.80 15.05 -3.28
CA LEU A 58 16.62 15.94 -2.47
C LEU A 58 17.98 15.36 -2.08
N PHE A 59 18.06 14.06 -1.84
CA PHE A 59 19.30 13.43 -1.35
C PHE A 59 20.11 12.76 -2.46
N ALA A 60 19.45 12.06 -3.40
CA ALA A 60 20.16 11.35 -4.46
C ALA A 60 20.66 12.31 -5.55
N LEU A 61 19.91 13.34 -5.94
CA LEU A 61 20.35 14.26 -7.00
C LEU A 61 21.67 14.99 -6.68
N PRO A 62 21.84 15.67 -5.52
CA PRO A 62 23.12 16.32 -5.22
C PRO A 62 24.25 15.31 -5.07
N TYR A 63 23.97 14.13 -4.49
CA TYR A 63 24.97 13.07 -4.37
C TYR A 63 25.47 12.59 -5.74
N LEU A 64 24.55 12.29 -6.66
CA LEU A 64 24.89 11.91 -8.04
C LEU A 64 25.62 13.03 -8.78
N TYR A 65 25.21 14.28 -8.58
CA TYR A 65 25.90 15.44 -9.14
C TYR A 65 27.35 15.54 -8.66
N THR A 66 27.60 15.36 -7.36
CA THR A 66 28.96 15.37 -6.82
C THR A 66 29.83 14.27 -7.41
N ILE A 67 29.30 13.05 -7.57
CA ILE A 67 30.03 11.95 -8.19
C ILE A 67 30.31 12.25 -9.67
N ALA A 68 29.32 12.75 -10.41
CA ALA A 68 29.50 13.08 -11.82
C ALA A 68 30.60 14.14 -12.02
N MET A 69 30.63 15.17 -11.18
CA MET A 69 31.69 16.19 -11.19
C MET A 69 33.08 15.66 -10.83
N GLN A 70 33.19 14.51 -10.14
CA GLN A 70 34.48 13.87 -9.83
C GLN A 70 34.98 12.95 -10.94
N LEU A 71 34.10 12.54 -11.87
CA LEU A 71 34.41 11.63 -12.98
C LEU A 71 34.71 12.36 -14.29
N VAL A 72 34.47 13.67 -14.35
CA VAL A 72 34.77 14.57 -15.49
C VAL A 72 36.02 15.38 -15.16
#